data_AF-T0ZBH0-F1
#
_entry.id   AF-T0ZBH0-F1
#
_cell.length_a   1.000
_cell.length_b   1.000
_cell.length_c   1.000
_cell.angle_alpha   90.00
_cell.angle_beta   90.00
_cell.angle_gamma   90.00
#
_symmetry.space_group_name_H-M   'P 1'
#
loop_
_entity.id
_entity.type
_entity.pdbx_description
1 polymer ?
#
loop_
_entity_poly.entity_id
_entity_poly.type
_entity_poly.pdbx_seq_one_letter_code
_entity_poly.pdbx_strand_id
1 'polypeptide(L)'
;MTPADLIAIRRQVRGIRDVVPVLTLAQFSGSVRYRNRSSNTSIAGTTSDFAHGGSHYPTQGRFIVPSDERTRRPVAVIGLDVIKNLHLPEHPEGHYIEMAGTWFKIVGVLNKLGTLFGVVSLDNQIYIPFSTAVSINGSLTPPDIEIRLQADRASEIPQVEAQITRVLRRQHHLLPGEADDFKIQSASELISTLTKVFNTIS
;
A
#
# COMPACT_ATOMS: atom_id res chain seq x y z
N MET A 1 -6.57 -5.00 -10.61
CA MET A 1 -5.38 -5.74 -11.07
C MET A 1 -5.23 -7.03 -10.31
N THR A 2 -4.53 -8.00 -10.90
CA THR A 2 -4.27 -9.34 -10.36
C THR A 2 -2.78 -9.55 -10.06
N PRO A 3 -2.41 -10.59 -9.27
CA PRO A 3 -1.01 -10.97 -9.09
C PRO A 3 -0.29 -11.35 -10.39
N ALA A 4 -1.01 -11.80 -11.42
CA ALA A 4 -0.42 -12.12 -12.73
C ALA A 4 0.04 -10.84 -13.44
N ASP A 5 -0.70 -9.75 -13.30
CA ASP A 5 -0.37 -8.44 -13.88
C ASP A 5 0.91 -7.87 -13.26
N LEU A 6 1.07 -8.02 -11.94
CA LEU A 6 2.31 -7.69 -11.23
C LEU A 6 3.51 -8.42 -11.83
N ILE A 7 3.39 -9.72 -12.08
CA ILE A 7 4.46 -10.54 -12.67
C ILE A 7 4.74 -10.10 -14.11
N ALA A 8 3.71 -9.82 -14.90
CA ALA A 8 3.84 -9.37 -16.27
C ALA A 8 4.56 -8.01 -16.34
N ILE A 9 4.18 -7.04 -15.51
CA ILE A 9 4.83 -5.74 -15.42
C ILE A 9 6.29 -5.89 -15.02
N ARG A 10 6.57 -6.62 -13.93
CA ARG A 10 7.95 -6.86 -13.46
C ARG A 10 8.86 -7.48 -14.51
N ARG A 11 8.33 -8.29 -15.43
CA ARG A 11 9.12 -9.00 -16.46
C ARG A 11 9.26 -8.21 -17.76
N GLN A 12 8.25 -7.43 -18.14
CA GLN A 12 8.14 -6.87 -19.50
C GLN A 12 8.39 -5.37 -19.57
N VAL A 13 8.22 -4.63 -18.46
CA VAL A 13 8.38 -3.18 -18.43
C VAL A 13 9.81 -2.83 -18.03
N ARG A 14 10.45 -1.94 -18.79
CA ARG A 14 11.80 -1.42 -18.51
C ARG A 14 11.73 0.02 -18.01
N GLY A 15 12.78 0.46 -17.30
CA GLY A 15 12.87 1.81 -16.72
C GLY A 15 12.12 1.95 -15.40
N ILE A 16 11.87 0.84 -14.71
CA ILE A 16 11.26 0.80 -13.38
C ILE A 16 12.24 0.18 -12.40
N ARG A 17 12.38 0.82 -11.23
CA ARG A 17 13.25 0.37 -10.13
C ARG A 17 12.51 -0.55 -9.19
N ASP A 18 11.32 -0.13 -8.77
CA ASP A 18 10.51 -0.81 -7.78
C ASP A 18 9.11 -1.07 -8.32
N VAL A 19 8.60 -2.26 -8.02
CA VAL A 19 7.25 -2.70 -8.40
C VAL A 19 6.66 -3.45 -7.22
N VAL A 20 5.71 -2.84 -6.51
CA VAL A 20 5.23 -3.36 -5.24
C VAL A 20 3.71 -3.51 -5.25
N PRO A 21 3.16 -4.68 -4.87
CA PRO A 21 1.73 -4.83 -4.72
C PRO A 21 1.29 -4.20 -3.39
N VAL A 22 0.15 -3.52 -3.43
CA VAL A 22 -0.53 -2.96 -2.27
C VAL A 22 -1.95 -3.46 -2.26
N LEU A 23 -2.33 -4.15 -1.19
CA LEU A 23 -3.69 -4.59 -0.94
C LEU A 23 -4.30 -3.74 0.18
N THR A 24 -5.17 -2.81 -0.17
CA THR A 24 -5.89 -2.00 0.82
C THR A 24 -7.06 -2.78 1.40
N LEU A 25 -7.05 -3.00 2.71
CA LEU A 25 -8.09 -3.74 3.42
C LEU A 25 -9.16 -2.78 3.95
N ALA A 26 -9.86 -2.11 3.04
CA ALA A 26 -10.83 -1.07 3.37
C ALA A 26 -11.95 -1.56 4.31
N GLN A 27 -12.41 -2.80 4.15
CA GLN A 27 -13.45 -3.39 5.02
C GLN A 27 -13.03 -3.54 6.49
N PHE A 28 -11.73 -3.52 6.78
CA PHE A 28 -11.19 -3.60 8.14
C PHE A 28 -10.72 -2.24 8.66
N SER A 29 -10.75 -1.19 7.82
CA SER A 29 -10.50 0.18 8.25
C SER A 29 -11.61 0.57 9.23
N GLY A 30 -11.25 0.74 10.51
CA GLY A 30 -12.23 1.00 11.58
C GLY A 30 -12.20 0.04 12.76
N SER A 31 -11.60 -1.15 12.58
CA SER A 31 -11.64 -2.21 13.59
C SER A 31 -10.27 -2.50 14.20
N VAL A 32 -9.35 -1.54 14.20
CA VAL A 32 -8.04 -1.70 14.85
C VAL A 32 -8.22 -1.45 16.35
N ARG A 33 -7.86 -2.43 17.17
CA ARG A 33 -8.05 -2.36 18.62
C ARG A 33 -6.74 -2.56 19.37
N TYR A 34 -6.62 -1.85 20.47
CA TYR A 34 -5.59 -2.05 21.48
C TYR A 34 -6.23 -1.92 22.86
N ARG A 35 -6.26 -3.03 23.62
CA ARG A 35 -6.95 -3.10 24.93
C ARG A 35 -8.42 -2.66 24.81
N ASN A 36 -8.79 -1.57 25.49
CA ASN A 36 -10.14 -0.99 25.47
C ASN A 36 -10.28 0.20 24.49
N ARG A 37 -9.31 0.39 23.60
CA ARG A 37 -9.30 1.46 22.59
C ARG A 37 -9.49 0.87 21.19
N SER A 38 -10.19 1.62 20.34
CA SER A 38 -10.37 1.33 18.92
C SER A 38 -10.12 2.58 18.10
N SER A 39 -9.57 2.42 16.90
CA SER A 39 -9.36 3.53 15.98
C SER A 39 -9.63 3.15 14.53
N ASN A 40 -10.07 4.15 13.76
CA ASN A 40 -10.20 4.07 12.32
C ASN A 40 -8.85 4.36 11.68
N THR A 41 -8.13 3.29 11.38
CA THR A 41 -6.82 3.32 10.72
C THR A 41 -6.89 2.52 9.43
N SER A 42 -6.22 3.01 8.39
CA SER A 42 -6.14 2.31 7.11
C SER A 42 -5.13 1.16 7.19
N ILE A 43 -5.49 -0.01 6.70
CA ILE A 43 -4.63 -1.21 6.71
C ILE A 43 -4.27 -1.55 5.28
N ALA A 44 -2.98 -1.71 5.01
CA ALA A 44 -2.45 -2.09 3.71
C ALA A 44 -1.53 -3.30 3.82
N GLY A 45 -1.76 -4.30 2.97
CA GLY A 45 -0.84 -5.40 2.74
C GLY A 45 0.21 -5.03 1.70
N THR A 46 1.50 -5.16 2.02
CA THR A 46 2.58 -4.87 1.08
C THR A 46 3.80 -5.74 1.35
N THR A 47 4.78 -5.70 0.45
CA THR A 47 6.03 -6.47 0.55
C THR A 47 7.17 -5.65 1.16
N SER A 48 8.29 -6.30 1.48
CA SER A 48 9.50 -5.63 2.00
C SER A 48 10.01 -4.51 1.09
N ASP A 49 9.85 -4.67 -0.23
CA ASP A 49 10.34 -3.75 -1.24
C ASP A 49 9.63 -2.38 -1.18
N PHE A 50 8.49 -2.29 -0.49
CA PHE A 50 7.75 -1.05 -0.34
C PHE A 50 8.54 0.03 0.41
N ALA A 51 9.39 -0.37 1.36
CA ALA A 51 10.26 0.57 2.06
C ALA A 51 11.40 1.11 1.18
N HIS A 52 11.81 0.37 0.14
CA HIS A 52 12.90 0.79 -0.75
C HIS A 52 12.53 1.99 -1.63
N GLY A 53 11.24 2.24 -1.85
CA GLY A 53 10.74 3.44 -2.54
C GLY A 53 11.06 4.77 -1.85
N GLY A 54 11.74 4.73 -0.69
CA GLY A 54 12.48 5.86 -0.12
C GLY A 54 11.72 6.72 0.88
N SER A 55 10.39 6.61 0.95
CA SER A 55 9.59 7.46 1.85
C SER A 55 9.16 6.78 3.15
N HIS A 56 9.05 5.44 3.16
CA HIS A 56 8.48 4.66 4.27
C HIS A 56 9.58 3.86 4.98
N TYR A 57 10.33 4.52 5.87
CA TYR A 57 11.38 3.85 6.64
C TYR A 57 11.02 3.79 8.14
N PRO A 58 11.33 2.69 8.82
CA PRO A 58 11.06 2.57 10.25
C PRO A 58 12.01 3.48 11.03
N THR A 59 11.47 4.32 11.91
CA THR A 59 12.23 5.07 12.92
C THR A 59 12.53 4.21 14.15
N GLN A 60 11.68 3.22 14.40
CA GLN A 60 11.86 2.25 15.48
C GLN A 60 11.59 0.83 14.95
N GLY A 61 12.32 -0.14 15.48
CA GLY A 61 12.21 -1.54 15.08
C GLY A 61 12.65 -1.77 13.62
N ARG A 62 11.81 -2.45 12.85
CA ARG A 62 12.08 -2.79 11.43
C ARG A 62 10.82 -2.75 10.58
N PHE A 63 11.02 -2.65 9.26
CA PHE A 63 9.95 -2.86 8.30
C PHE A 63 9.68 -4.36 8.09
N ILE A 64 8.71 -4.68 7.24
CA ILE A 64 8.40 -6.04 6.78
C ILE A 64 9.64 -6.63 6.09
N VAL A 65 9.97 -7.89 6.39
CA VAL A 65 11.08 -8.62 5.75
C VAL A 65 10.57 -9.83 4.96
N PRO A 66 11.35 -10.35 3.98
CA PRO A 66 10.91 -11.48 3.14
C PRO A 66 10.52 -12.74 3.92
N SER A 67 11.08 -12.97 5.11
CA SER A 67 10.67 -14.10 5.95
C SER A 67 9.27 -13.95 6.52
N ASP A 68 8.82 -12.73 6.80
CA ASP A 68 7.46 -12.47 7.29
C ASP A 68 6.42 -12.81 6.23
N GLU A 69 6.71 -12.46 4.97
CA GLU A 69 5.90 -12.85 3.82
C GLU A 69 5.84 -14.36 3.65
N ARG A 70 7.00 -15.03 3.60
CA ARG A 70 7.05 -16.48 3.37
C ARG A 70 6.29 -17.28 4.41
N THR A 71 6.24 -16.79 5.65
CA THR A 71 5.61 -17.47 6.78
C THR A 71 4.26 -16.88 7.17
N ARG A 72 3.73 -15.91 6.39
CA ARG A 72 2.47 -15.21 6.67
C ARG A 72 2.38 -14.71 8.12
N ARG A 73 3.46 -14.11 8.61
CA ARG A 73 3.53 -13.72 10.02
C ARG A 73 2.51 -12.62 10.31
N PRO A 74 1.78 -12.71 11.44
CA PRO A 74 0.91 -11.65 11.89
C PRO A 74 1.75 -10.56 12.56
N VAL A 75 2.45 -9.78 11.73
CA VAL A 75 3.27 -8.64 12.15
C VAL A 75 2.76 -7.36 11.50
N ALA A 76 2.91 -6.23 12.19
CA ALA A 76 2.46 -4.94 11.74
C ALA A 76 3.57 -3.88 11.89
N VAL A 77 3.65 -2.99 10.91
CA VAL A 77 4.42 -1.74 10.98
C VAL A 77 3.40 -0.61 11.00
N ILE A 78 3.52 0.32 11.93
CA ILE A 78 2.49 1.34 12.18
C ILE A 78 3.01 2.75 11.91
N GLY A 79 2.13 3.64 11.46
CA GLY A 79 2.41 5.08 11.38
C GLY A 79 2.25 5.79 12.73
N LEU A 80 2.74 7.03 12.82
CA LEU A 80 2.78 7.79 14.06
C LEU A 80 1.40 8.17 14.60
N ASP A 81 0.41 8.40 13.74
CA ASP A 81 -0.94 8.75 14.21
C ASP A 81 -1.66 7.53 14.81
N VAL A 82 -1.30 6.32 14.40
CA VAL A 82 -1.82 5.07 14.98
C VAL A 82 -1.43 4.97 16.46
N ILE A 83 -0.20 5.35 16.81
CA ILE A 83 0.29 5.38 18.19
C ILE A 83 -0.58 6.29 19.05
N LYS A 84 -0.82 7.52 18.56
CA LYS A 84 -1.65 8.51 19.26
C LYS A 84 -3.09 8.04 19.40
N ASN A 85 -3.69 7.58 18.30
CA ASN A 85 -5.11 7.22 18.27
C ASN A 85 -5.42 6.02 19.16
N LEU A 86 -4.55 5.02 19.20
CA LEU A 86 -4.71 3.83 20.03
C LEU A 86 -4.12 3.99 21.44
N HIS A 87 -3.51 5.14 21.75
CA HIS A 87 -2.78 5.39 23.01
C HIS A 87 -1.76 4.28 23.30
N LEU A 88 -1.01 3.90 22.26
CA LEU A 88 0.09 2.95 22.38
C LEU A 88 1.24 3.58 23.19
N PRO A 89 2.08 2.77 23.84
CA PRO A 89 3.30 3.27 24.48
C PRO A 89 4.26 3.88 23.45
N GLU A 90 5.16 4.73 23.94
CA GLU A 90 6.17 5.44 23.11
C GLU A 90 7.05 4.48 22.29
N HIS A 91 7.33 3.30 22.86
CA HIS A 91 7.99 2.17 22.21
C HIS A 91 6.97 1.03 22.05
N PRO A 92 6.17 1.05 20.97
CA PRO A 92 5.09 0.09 20.76
C PRO A 92 5.58 -1.25 20.22
N GLU A 93 6.86 -1.39 19.87
CA GLU A 93 7.43 -2.66 19.41
C GLU A 93 7.20 -3.75 20.44
N GLY A 94 6.87 -4.95 19.97
CA GLY A 94 6.58 -6.09 20.84
C GLY A 94 5.16 -6.14 21.39
N HIS A 95 4.43 -5.03 21.36
CA HIS A 95 3.01 -5.02 21.69
C HIS A 95 2.17 -5.59 20.54
N TYR A 96 0.92 -5.91 20.84
CA TYR A 96 -0.01 -6.49 19.88
C TYR A 96 -1.21 -5.58 19.68
N ILE A 97 -1.62 -5.43 18.42
CA ILE A 97 -2.89 -4.80 18.03
C ILE A 97 -3.79 -5.84 17.39
N GLU A 98 -5.08 -5.75 17.64
CA GLU A 98 -6.07 -6.62 17.03
C GLU A 98 -6.63 -5.96 15.78
N MET A 99 -6.66 -6.71 14.68
CA MET A 99 -7.25 -6.29 13.40
C MET A 99 -7.97 -7.48 12.80
N ALA A 100 -9.23 -7.30 12.38
CA ALA A 100 -10.04 -8.38 11.79
C ALA A 100 -10.07 -9.67 12.64
N GLY A 101 -10.14 -9.54 13.98
CA GLY A 101 -10.15 -10.68 14.91
C GLY A 101 -8.82 -11.42 15.06
N THR A 102 -7.73 -10.89 14.49
CA THR A 102 -6.37 -11.47 14.58
C THR A 102 -5.43 -10.50 15.29
N TRP A 103 -4.56 -11.04 16.15
CA TRP A 103 -3.53 -10.26 16.86
C TRP A 103 -2.26 -10.14 16.04
N PHE A 104 -1.81 -8.92 15.79
CA PHE A 104 -0.59 -8.59 15.07
C PHE A 104 0.46 -8.00 16.01
N LYS A 105 1.66 -8.55 15.99
CA LYS A 105 2.80 -8.00 16.71
C LYS A 105 3.33 -6.76 16.01
N ILE A 106 3.45 -5.65 16.72
CA ILE A 106 4.10 -4.45 16.21
C ILE A 106 5.61 -4.72 16.14
N VAL A 107 6.18 -4.61 14.94
CA VAL A 107 7.62 -4.85 14.68
C VAL A 107 8.38 -3.58 14.30
N GLY A 108 7.67 -2.49 14.01
CA GLY A 108 8.29 -1.20 13.78
C GLY A 108 7.28 -0.05 13.66
N VAL A 109 7.84 1.15 13.70
CA VAL A 109 7.11 2.41 13.60
C VAL A 109 7.72 3.23 12.46
N LEU A 110 6.89 3.70 11.54
CA LEU A 110 7.35 4.51 10.41
C LEU A 110 7.77 5.92 10.83
N ASN A 111 8.63 6.53 10.02
CA ASN A 111 8.86 7.97 10.06
C ASN A 111 7.57 8.75 9.79
N LYS A 112 7.58 10.03 10.18
CA LYS A 112 6.52 10.94 9.80
C LYS A 112 6.52 11.12 8.29
N LEU A 113 5.46 10.65 7.65
CA LEU A 113 5.14 10.86 6.23
C LEU A 113 4.37 12.16 6.03
N GLY A 114 3.62 12.57 7.07
CA GLY A 114 2.86 13.81 7.10
C GLY A 114 1.48 13.68 6.48
N THR A 115 0.91 14.84 6.14
CA THR A 115 -0.47 14.96 5.66
C THR A 115 -0.47 15.56 4.26
N LEU A 116 -1.01 14.85 3.28
CA LEU A 116 -1.22 15.41 1.94
C LEU A 116 -2.35 16.44 2.01
N PHE A 117 -2.09 17.65 1.52
CA PHE A 117 -3.03 18.77 1.46
C PHE A 117 -3.71 19.12 2.80
N GLY A 118 -3.08 18.78 3.94
CA GLY A 118 -3.65 19.01 5.27
C GLY A 118 -4.89 18.16 5.61
N VAL A 119 -5.32 17.27 4.70
CA VAL A 119 -6.57 16.50 4.83
C VAL A 119 -6.39 14.97 4.81
N VAL A 120 -5.37 14.45 4.09
CA VAL A 120 -5.12 13.01 4.02
C VAL A 120 -3.86 12.67 4.81
N SER A 121 -4.03 12.13 6.02
CA SER A 121 -2.90 11.69 6.85
C SER A 121 -2.31 10.39 6.28
N LEU A 122 -1.05 10.46 5.86
CA LEU A 122 -0.26 9.27 5.53
C LEU A 122 0.28 8.58 6.80
N ASP A 123 0.20 9.27 7.95
CA ASP A 123 0.66 8.77 9.25
C ASP A 123 -0.38 7.86 9.94
N ASN A 124 -1.62 7.80 9.47
CA ASN A 124 -2.69 6.91 9.97
C ASN A 124 -2.85 5.64 9.13
N GLN A 125 -1.74 4.94 8.92
CA GLN A 125 -1.67 3.67 8.17
C GLN A 125 -0.95 2.57 8.97
N ILE A 126 -1.39 1.34 8.74
CA ILE A 126 -0.74 0.11 9.20
C ILE A 126 -0.38 -0.73 7.99
N TYR A 127 0.86 -1.17 7.96
CA TYR A 127 1.40 -2.07 6.95
C TYR A 127 1.58 -3.48 7.52
N ILE A 128 1.05 -4.47 6.84
CA ILE A 128 1.22 -5.89 7.16
C ILE A 128 1.77 -6.63 5.94
N PRO A 129 2.37 -7.83 6.10
CA PRO A 129 2.81 -8.62 4.97
C PRO A 129 1.67 -8.85 3.97
N PHE A 130 1.94 -8.69 2.67
CA PHE A 130 0.97 -8.87 1.59
C PHE A 130 0.31 -10.25 1.67
N SER A 131 1.10 -11.30 1.88
CA SER A 131 0.60 -12.67 2.05
C SER A 131 -0.32 -12.84 3.26
N THR A 132 -0.09 -12.10 4.35
CA THR A 132 -0.96 -12.07 5.53
C THR A 132 -2.25 -11.30 5.22
N ALA A 133 -2.15 -10.17 4.51
CA ALA A 133 -3.31 -9.39 4.07
C ALA A 133 -4.26 -10.21 3.18
N VAL A 134 -3.72 -10.95 2.21
CA VAL A 134 -4.49 -11.87 1.37
C VAL A 134 -5.20 -12.92 2.22
N SER A 135 -4.52 -13.48 3.23
CA SER A 135 -5.10 -14.49 4.12
C SER A 135 -6.27 -13.95 4.95
N ILE A 136 -6.16 -12.74 5.51
CA ILE A 136 -7.23 -12.15 6.33
C ILE A 136 -8.35 -11.53 5.51
N ASN A 137 -8.09 -11.17 4.24
CA ASN A 137 -9.10 -10.66 3.33
C ASN A 137 -10.17 -11.72 3.01
N GLY A 138 -9.83 -13.01 3.10
CA GLY A 138 -10.78 -14.12 3.02
C GLY A 138 -11.49 -14.28 1.65
N SER A 139 -11.10 -13.51 0.63
CA SER A 139 -11.79 -13.51 -0.66
C SER A 139 -11.36 -14.71 -1.51
N LEU A 140 -12.34 -15.44 -2.05
CA LEU A 140 -12.15 -16.51 -3.05
C LEU A 140 -11.72 -15.96 -4.42
N THR A 141 -11.85 -14.64 -4.62
CA THR A 141 -11.43 -13.93 -5.82
C THR A 141 -10.05 -13.33 -5.61
N PRO A 142 -9.15 -13.35 -6.62
CA PRO A 142 -7.89 -12.60 -6.55
C PRO A 142 -8.19 -11.17 -6.10
N PRO A 143 -7.57 -10.69 -5.01
CA PRO A 143 -7.88 -9.36 -4.53
C PRO A 143 -7.52 -8.34 -5.60
N ASP A 144 -8.37 -7.34 -5.76
CA ASP A 144 -8.02 -6.18 -6.57
C ASP A 144 -6.83 -5.49 -5.87
N ILE A 145 -5.66 -5.58 -6.49
CA ILE A 145 -4.43 -4.98 -5.96
C ILE A 145 -4.14 -3.66 -6.65
N GLU A 146 -3.63 -2.71 -5.89
CA GLU A 146 -2.94 -1.55 -6.42
C GLU A 146 -1.48 -1.96 -6.68
N ILE A 147 -0.93 -1.62 -7.85
CA ILE A 147 0.49 -1.85 -8.15
C ILE A 147 1.18 -0.51 -8.14
N ARG A 148 2.08 -0.30 -7.16
CA ARG A 148 2.89 0.91 -7.10
C ARG A 148 4.22 0.69 -7.80
N LEU A 149 4.62 1.68 -8.56
CA LEU A 149 5.76 1.63 -9.47
C LEU A 149 6.61 2.87 -9.26
N GLN A 150 7.94 2.68 -9.27
CA GLN A 150 8.87 3.80 -9.30
C GLN A 150 9.68 3.74 -10.59
N ALA A 151 9.54 4.76 -11.44
CA ALA A 151 10.38 4.92 -12.61
C ALA A 151 11.81 5.28 -12.22
N ASP A 152 12.80 4.86 -13.02
CA ASP A 152 14.20 5.20 -12.77
C ASP A 152 14.46 6.70 -12.86
N ARG A 153 13.77 7.36 -13.79
CA ARG A 153 13.81 8.80 -14.01
C ARG A 153 12.41 9.33 -14.24
N ALA A 154 12.12 10.53 -13.73
CA ALA A 154 10.85 11.20 -13.98
C ALA A 154 10.56 11.41 -15.48
N SER A 155 11.61 11.62 -16.29
CA SER A 155 11.50 11.76 -17.75
C SER A 155 11.03 10.48 -18.46
N GLU A 156 11.17 9.32 -17.83
CA GLU A 156 10.80 8.02 -18.40
C GLU A 156 9.34 7.64 -18.09
N ILE A 157 8.64 8.38 -17.22
CA ILE A 157 7.25 8.10 -16.80
C ILE A 157 6.32 7.88 -18.01
N PRO A 158 6.26 8.77 -19.03
CA PRO A 158 5.35 8.57 -20.16
C PRO A 158 5.66 7.29 -20.96
N GLN A 159 6.95 6.94 -21.08
CA GLN A 159 7.38 5.72 -21.75
C GLN A 159 7.04 4.47 -20.93
N VAL A 160 7.18 4.55 -19.60
CA VAL A 160 6.82 3.48 -18.67
C VAL A 160 5.30 3.25 -18.69
N GLU A 161 4.50 4.31 -18.65
CA GLU A 161 3.03 4.23 -18.75
C GLU A 161 2.60 3.53 -20.06
N ALA A 162 3.15 3.96 -21.20
CA ALA A 162 2.84 3.33 -22.49
C ALA A 162 3.26 1.85 -22.57
N GLN A 163 4.35 1.47 -21.88
CA GLN A 163 4.76 0.06 -21.77
C GLN A 163 3.78 -0.73 -20.90
N ILE A 164 3.39 -0.19 -19.74
CA ILE A 164 2.44 -0.84 -18.82
C ILE A 164 1.09 -1.03 -19.51
N THR A 165 0.54 0.00 -20.16
CA THR A 165 -0.73 -0.10 -20.91
C THR A 165 -0.66 -1.24 -21.92
N ARG A 166 0.43 -1.35 -22.69
CA ARG A 166 0.60 -2.41 -23.67
C ARG A 166 0.69 -3.80 -23.05
N VAL A 167 1.39 -3.94 -21.91
CA VAL A 167 1.52 -5.20 -21.20
C VAL A 167 0.17 -5.64 -20.65
N LEU A 168 -0.56 -4.74 -19.98
CA LEU A 168 -1.85 -5.02 -19.37
C LEU A 168 -2.92 -5.33 -20.42
N ARG A 169 -3.03 -4.54 -21.49
CA ARG A 169 -3.97 -4.84 -22.59
C ARG A 169 -3.76 -6.23 -23.19
N ARG A 170 -2.49 -6.66 -23.37
CA ARG A 170 -2.20 -8.03 -23.84
C ARG A 170 -2.57 -9.09 -22.83
N GLN A 171 -2.24 -8.85 -21.55
CA GLN A 171 -2.50 -9.77 -20.45
C GLN A 171 -4.01 -9.96 -20.22
N HIS A 172 -4.79 -8.91 -20.44
CA HIS A 172 -6.25 -8.88 -20.31
C HIS A 172 -6.98 -9.20 -21.62
N HIS A 173 -6.24 -9.50 -22.70
CA HIS A 173 -6.78 -9.80 -24.03
C HIS A 173 -7.69 -8.72 -24.65
N LEU A 174 -7.40 -7.44 -24.35
CA LEU A 174 -8.16 -6.30 -24.86
C LEU A 174 -7.84 -6.01 -26.33
N LEU A 175 -8.88 -6.00 -27.17
CA LEU A 175 -8.81 -5.75 -28.61
C LEU A 175 -8.59 -4.25 -28.92
N PRO A 176 -8.10 -3.90 -30.12
CA PRO A 176 -8.02 -2.50 -30.54
C PRO A 176 -9.41 -1.83 -30.50
N GLY A 177 -9.51 -0.69 -29.81
CA GLY A 177 -10.77 0.05 -29.64
C GLY A 177 -11.57 -0.31 -28.39
N GLU A 178 -11.24 -1.40 -27.70
CA GLU A 178 -11.83 -1.69 -26.38
C GLU A 178 -11.26 -0.75 -25.30
N ALA A 179 -12.14 -0.34 -24.40
CA ALA A 179 -11.78 0.48 -23.24
C ALA A 179 -10.88 -0.31 -22.28
N ASP A 180 -9.93 0.38 -21.65
CA ASP A 180 -9.10 -0.22 -20.61
C ASP A 180 -9.95 -0.52 -19.36
N ASP A 181 -9.81 -1.71 -18.81
CA ASP A 181 -10.39 -2.14 -17.53
C ASP A 181 -9.45 -1.86 -16.33
N PHE A 182 -8.34 -1.19 -16.59
CA PHE A 182 -7.36 -0.74 -15.61
C PHE A 182 -7.15 0.77 -15.73
N LYS A 183 -6.62 1.37 -14.66
CA LYS A 183 -6.27 2.78 -14.63
C LYS A 183 -4.82 2.93 -14.19
N ILE A 184 -4.05 3.67 -14.98
CA ILE A 184 -2.70 4.10 -14.61
C ILE A 184 -2.83 5.56 -14.19
N GLN A 185 -2.25 5.91 -13.05
CA GLN A 185 -2.25 7.28 -12.56
C GLN A 185 -0.85 7.62 -12.07
N SER A 186 -0.30 8.74 -12.54
CA SER A 186 0.92 9.28 -11.97
C SER A 186 0.62 10.06 -10.68
N ALA A 187 1.65 10.24 -9.82
CA ALA A 187 1.51 11.05 -8.62
C ALA A 187 1.10 12.50 -8.96
N SER A 188 1.64 13.05 -10.06
CA SER A 188 1.31 14.40 -10.54
C SER A 188 -0.15 14.52 -10.98
N GLU A 189 -0.69 13.52 -11.66
CA GLU A 189 -2.09 13.49 -12.05
C GLU A 189 -3.01 13.41 -10.84
N LEU A 190 -2.70 12.53 -9.88
CA LEU A 190 -3.48 12.40 -8.64
C LEU A 190 -3.54 13.74 -7.88
N ILE A 191 -2.39 14.40 -7.73
CA ILE A 191 -2.28 15.74 -7.14
C ILE A 191 -3.14 16.76 -7.91
N SER A 192 -3.10 16.73 -9.24
CA SER A 192 -3.87 17.65 -10.07
C SER A 192 -5.38 17.44 -9.92
N THR A 193 -5.85 16.19 -9.86
CA THR A 193 -7.26 15.85 -9.68
C THR A 193 -7.74 16.30 -8.31
N LEU A 194 -6.96 16.06 -7.26
CA LEU A 194 -7.29 16.51 -5.91
C LEU A 194 -7.39 18.05 -5.84
N THR A 195 -6.41 18.75 -6.42
CA THR A 195 -6.41 20.23 -6.46
C THR A 195 -7.64 20.79 -7.17
N LYS A 196 -8.07 20.16 -8.28
CA LYS A 196 -9.28 20.56 -9.00
C LYS A 196 -10.55 20.40 -8.17
N VAL A 197 -10.68 19.29 -7.43
CA VAL A 197 -11.85 19.08 -6.55
C VAL A 197 -11.90 20.16 -5.47
N PHE A 198 -10.78 20.44 -4.79
CA PHE A 198 -10.76 21.45 -3.73
C PHE A 198 -11.04 22.86 -4.25
N ASN A 199 -10.54 23.23 -5.44
CA ASN A 199 -10.80 24.54 -6.03
C ASN A 199 -12.22 24.70 -6.58
N THR A 200 -12.95 23.61 -6.83
CA THR A 200 -14.35 23.67 -7.31
C THR A 200 -15.34 23.89 -6.16
N ILE A 201 -14.92 23.67 -4.91
CA ILE A 201 -15.74 23.83 -3.69
C ILE A 201 -15.46 25.18 -3.01
N SER A 202 -14.77 26.11 -3.70
CA SER A 202 -14.49 27.49 -3.23
C SER A 202 -15.15 28.53 -4.12
#